data_AF-A0A3D5D6C3-F1
#
_entry.id   AF-A0A3D5D6C3-F1
#
_cell.length_a   1.000
_cell.length_b   1.000
_cell.length_c   1.000
_cell.angle_alpha   90.00
_cell.angle_beta   90.00
_cell.angle_gamma   90.00
#
_symmetry.space_group_name_H-M   'P 1'
#
loop_
_entity.id
_entity.type
_entity.pdbx_description
1 polymer ?
#
loop_
_entity_poly.entity_id
_entity_poly.type
_entity_poly.pdbx_seq_one_letter_code
_entity_poly.pdbx_strand_id
1 'polypeptide(L)'
;AVAASFALGREQVIPRMFRTLLDQMGIKADEAPMFRYYLQRHMELDDEAHGPMAGRMLESLCGGDPVKEVHALAAAQRALEARIAFWDALHGRITGV
;
A
#
# COMPACT_ATOMS: atom_id res chain seq x y z
N ALA A 1 -13.66 -6.16 6.98
CA ALA A 1 -13.15 -4.77 6.98
C ALA A 1 -11.63 -4.72 7.12
N VAL A 2 -11.04 -5.04 8.28
CA VAL A 2 -9.58 -4.94 8.52
C VAL A 2 -8.74 -5.69 7.47
N ALA A 3 -9.07 -6.94 7.18
CA ALA A 3 -8.35 -7.74 6.18
C ALA A 3 -8.30 -7.10 4.79
N ALA A 4 -9.41 -6.49 4.35
CA ALA A 4 -9.48 -5.85 3.03
C ALA A 4 -8.72 -4.52 2.99
N SER A 5 -8.83 -3.71 4.05
CA SER A 5 -8.05 -2.48 4.20
C SER A 5 -6.54 -2.76 4.24
N PHE A 6 -6.12 -3.87 4.86
CA PHE A 6 -4.74 -4.34 4.85
C PHE A 6 -4.31 -4.84 3.46
N ALA A 7 -4.98 -5.86 2.91
CA ALA A 7 -4.55 -6.51 1.67
C ALA A 7 -4.59 -5.55 0.47
N LEU A 8 -5.71 -4.85 0.28
CA LEU A 8 -5.95 -4.02 -0.90
C LEU A 8 -5.57 -2.55 -0.69
N GLY A 9 -5.69 -2.05 0.54
CA GLY A 9 -5.38 -0.65 0.87
C GLY A 9 -3.92 -0.38 1.21
N ARG A 10 -3.16 -1.43 1.58
CA ARG A 10 -1.75 -1.33 1.99
C ARG A 10 -0.84 -2.24 1.18
N GLU A 11 -0.99 -3.56 1.30
CA GLU A 11 0.01 -4.51 0.78
C GLU A 11 0.16 -4.43 -0.74
N GLN A 12 -0.95 -4.32 -1.49
CA GLN A 12 -0.89 -4.13 -2.95
C GLN A 12 -0.43 -2.73 -3.38
N VAL A 13 -0.49 -1.73 -2.49
CA VAL A 13 -0.17 -0.32 -2.83
C VAL A 13 1.30 0.00 -2.58
N ILE A 14 1.92 -0.59 -1.54
CA ILE A 14 3.27 -0.27 -1.11
C ILE A 14 4.31 -0.45 -2.22
N PRO A 15 4.37 -1.58 -2.97
CA PRO A 15 5.43 -1.80 -3.96
C PRO A 15 5.48 -0.70 -5.02
N ARG A 16 4.31 -0.35 -5.58
CA ARG A 16 4.20 0.72 -6.58
C ARG A 16 4.55 2.09 -5.99
N MET A 17 4.07 2.39 -4.79
CA MET A 17 4.36 3.68 -4.15
C MET A 17 5.86 3.84 -3.88
N PHE A 18 6.52 2.83 -3.32
CA PHE A 18 7.95 2.88 -3.02
C PHE A 18 8.80 2.98 -4.28
N ARG A 19 8.41 2.29 -5.35
CA ARG A 19 9.06 2.44 -6.67
C ARG A 19 8.99 3.88 -7.15
N THR A 20 7.79 4.48 -7.17
CA THR A 20 7.61 5.88 -7.59
C THR A 20 8.42 6.85 -6.72
N LEU A 21 8.47 6.64 -5.40
CA LEU A 21 9.27 7.50 -4.51
C LEU A 21 10.75 7.42 -4.82
N LEU A 22 11.30 6.22 -5.00
CA LEU A 22 12.72 6.04 -5.36
C LEU A 22 13.05 6.67 -6.71
N ASP A 23 12.16 6.51 -7.71
CA ASP A 23 12.34 7.04 -9.05
C ASP A 23 12.30 8.58 -9.05
N GLN A 24 11.38 9.19 -8.28
CA GLN A 24 11.22 10.65 -8.23
C GLN A 24 12.27 11.36 -7.37
N MET A 25 12.72 10.74 -6.28
CA MET A 25 13.70 11.36 -5.38
C MET A 25 15.09 11.44 -6.01
N GLY A 26 15.43 10.54 -6.95
CA GLY A 26 16.74 10.52 -7.60
C GLY A 26 17.93 10.24 -6.67
N ILE A 27 17.69 9.98 -5.38
CA ILE A 27 18.70 9.60 -4.38
C ILE A 27 19.45 8.40 -4.90
N LYS A 28 20.79 8.43 -4.94
CA LYS A 28 21.68 7.33 -5.37
C LYS A 28 21.96 6.32 -4.24
N ALA A 29 22.48 5.16 -4.61
CA ALA A 29 22.71 4.03 -3.68
C ALA A 29 23.70 4.36 -2.56
N ASP A 30 24.70 5.19 -2.88
CA ASP A 30 25.74 5.66 -1.98
C ASP A 30 25.29 6.84 -1.10
N GLU A 31 24.31 7.63 -1.54
CA GLU A 31 23.79 8.78 -0.78
C GLU A 31 22.94 8.36 0.42
N ALA A 32 22.13 7.30 0.29
CA ALA A 32 21.28 6.79 1.37
C ALA A 32 21.12 5.26 1.30
N PRO A 33 22.19 4.49 1.53
CA PRO A 33 22.21 3.04 1.29
C PRO A 33 21.16 2.28 2.12
N MET A 34 21.04 2.61 3.41
CA MET A 34 20.07 1.96 4.30
C MET A 34 18.62 2.28 3.92
N PHE A 35 18.35 3.52 3.51
CA PHE A 35 17.01 3.94 3.11
C PHE A 35 16.57 3.25 1.82
N ARG A 36 17.46 3.22 0.81
CA ARG A 36 17.20 2.51 -0.45
C ARG A 36 16.99 1.01 -0.22
N TYR A 37 17.87 0.38 0.56
CA TYR A 37 17.73 -1.03 0.91
C TYR A 37 16.38 -1.32 1.59
N TYR A 38 15.98 -0.49 2.55
CA TYR A 38 14.70 -0.65 3.25
C TYR A 38 13.50 -0.64 2.29
N LEU A 39 13.44 0.34 1.39
CA LEU A 39 12.34 0.46 0.43
C LEU A 39 12.35 -0.67 -0.60
N GLN A 40 13.52 -1.03 -1.14
CA GLN A 40 13.67 -2.13 -2.10
C GLN A 40 13.25 -3.46 -1.49
N ARG A 41 13.68 -3.77 -0.26
CA ARG A 41 13.30 -5.02 0.41
C ARG A 41 11.81 -5.11 0.69
N HIS A 42 11.16 -4.00 1.03
CA HIS A 42 9.71 -3.98 1.16
C HIS A 42 9.01 -4.23 -0.18
N MET A 43 9.49 -3.61 -1.26
CA MET A 43 8.94 -3.88 -2.59
C MET A 43 9.07 -5.36 -2.97
N GLU A 44 10.25 -5.96 -2.79
CA GLU A 44 10.50 -7.36 -3.11
C GLU A 44 9.63 -8.32 -2.28
N LEU A 45 9.59 -8.13 -0.96
CA LEU A 45 8.82 -9.00 -0.07
C LEU A 45 7.31 -8.85 -0.26
N ASP A 46 6.83 -7.62 -0.48
CA ASP A 46 5.41 -7.37 -0.60
C ASP A 46 4.88 -7.80 -1.98
N ASP A 47 5.67 -7.68 -3.05
CA ASP A 47 5.27 -8.10 -4.40
C ASP A 47 5.31 -9.63 -4.55
N GLU A 48 6.36 -10.29 -4.06
CA GLU A 48 6.55 -11.74 -4.26
C GLU A 48 5.82 -12.61 -3.23
N ALA A 49 5.65 -12.13 -1.99
CA ALA A 49 5.12 -12.95 -0.89
C ALA A 49 3.88 -12.33 -0.23
N HIS A 50 3.99 -11.15 0.37
CA HIS A 50 2.94 -10.65 1.25
C HIS A 50 1.66 -10.26 0.50
N GLY A 51 1.77 -9.64 -0.66
CA GLY A 51 0.63 -9.27 -1.52
C GLY A 51 -0.23 -10.50 -1.88
N PRO A 52 0.36 -11.55 -2.49
CA PRO A 52 -0.35 -12.79 -2.77
C PRO A 52 -0.92 -13.48 -1.53
N MET A 53 -0.20 -13.48 -0.40
CA MET A 53 -0.67 -14.06 0.86
C MET A 53 -1.85 -13.29 1.44
N ALA A 54 -1.81 -11.97 1.42
CA ALA A 54 -2.87 -11.10 1.90
C ALA A 54 -4.12 -11.22 1.02
N GLY A 55 -3.94 -11.40 -0.30
CA GLY A 55 -5.01 -11.73 -1.25
C GLY A 55 -5.71 -13.04 -0.90
N ARG A 56 -4.94 -14.14 -0.75
CA ARG A 56 -5.49 -15.45 -0.36
C ARG A 56 -6.19 -15.43 1.00
N MET A 57 -5.64 -14.68 1.96
CA MET A 57 -6.28 -14.46 3.26
C MET A 57 -7.65 -13.79 3.08
N LEU A 58 -7.72 -12.73 2.28
CA LEU A 58 -8.97 -12.02 2.03
C LEU A 58 -10.00 -12.92 1.33
N GLU A 59 -9.59 -13.65 0.29
CA GLU A 59 -10.42 -14.62 -0.43
C GLU A 59 -10.99 -15.67 0.53
N SER A 60 -10.15 -16.23 1.40
CA SER A 60 -10.57 -17.22 2.40
C SER A 60 -11.59 -16.67 3.40
N LEU A 61 -11.48 -15.39 3.78
CA LEU A 61 -12.41 -14.74 4.71
C LEU A 61 -13.74 -14.38 4.04
N CYS A 62 -13.71 -14.02 2.76
CA CYS A 62 -14.90 -13.78 1.95
C CYS A 62 -15.63 -15.10 1.64
N GLY A 63 -14.89 -16.18 1.36
CA GLY A 63 -15.46 -17.50 1.13
C GLY A 63 -16.44 -17.57 -0.04
N GLY A 64 -16.26 -16.72 -1.06
CA GLY A 64 -17.16 -16.61 -2.21
C GLY A 64 -18.54 -16.02 -1.91
N ASP A 65 -18.75 -15.45 -0.72
CA ASP A 65 -20.00 -14.78 -0.35
C ASP A 65 -20.02 -13.35 -0.96
N PRO A 66 -20.94 -13.07 -1.91
CA PRO A 66 -20.98 -11.78 -2.60
C PRO A 66 -21.21 -10.59 -1.65
N VAL A 67 -21.91 -10.79 -0.54
CA VAL A 67 -22.15 -9.72 0.44
C VAL A 67 -20.86 -9.38 1.17
N LYS A 68 -20.07 -10.38 1.54
CA LYS A 68 -18.76 -10.16 2.18
C LYS A 68 -17.77 -9.50 1.23
N GLU A 69 -17.79 -9.87 -0.05
CA GLU A 69 -16.95 -9.25 -1.09
C GLU A 69 -17.28 -7.78 -1.27
N VAL A 70 -18.56 -7.42 -1.37
CA VAL A 70 -18.99 -6.00 -1.43
C VAL A 70 -18.52 -5.24 -0.18
N HIS A 71 -18.67 -5.81 1.02
CA HIS A 71 -18.18 -5.18 2.25
C HIS A 71 -16.66 -5.06 2.31
N ALA A 72 -15.93 -6.03 1.77
CA ALA A 72 -14.48 -5.99 1.68
C ALA A 72 -14.01 -4.87 0.75
N LEU A 73 -14.58 -4.78 -0.46
CA LEU A 73 -14.28 -3.72 -1.42
C LEU A 73 -14.58 -2.34 -0.85
N ALA A 74 -15.75 -2.16 -0.22
CA ALA A 74 -16.09 -0.88 0.41
C ALA A 74 -15.11 -0.50 1.54
N ALA A 75 -14.58 -1.47 2.30
CA ALA A 75 -13.57 -1.21 3.32
C ALA A 75 -12.19 -0.89 2.75
N ALA A 76 -11.82 -1.51 1.63
CA ALA A 76 -10.59 -1.20 0.90
C ALA A 76 -10.65 0.21 0.31
N GLN A 77 -11.76 0.58 -0.33
CA GLN A 77 -11.97 1.91 -0.89
C GLN A 77 -11.85 3.01 0.18
N ARG A 78 -12.54 2.86 1.33
CA ARG A 78 -12.41 3.82 2.43
C ARG A 78 -10.97 3.96 2.95
N ALA A 79 -10.20 2.87 2.96
CA ALA A 79 -8.80 2.92 3.37
C ALA A 79 -7.93 3.69 2.37
N LEU A 80 -8.18 3.51 1.06
CA LEU A 80 -7.50 4.24 0.01
C LEU A 80 -7.86 5.74 0.02
N GLU A 81 -9.14 6.06 0.18
CA GLU A 81 -9.62 7.45 0.31
C GLU A 81 -8.99 8.14 1.52
N ALA A 82 -8.94 7.48 2.67
CA ALA A 82 -8.28 8.00 3.86
C ALA A 82 -6.77 8.22 3.64
N ARG A 83 -6.12 7.33 2.89
CA ARG A 83 -4.71 7.45 2.53
C ARG A 83 -4.47 8.67 1.64
N ILE A 84 -5.30 8.87 0.61
CA ILE A 84 -5.22 10.05 -0.27
C ILE A 84 -5.41 11.32 0.54
N ALA A 85 -6.48 11.40 1.33
CA ALA A 85 -6.76 12.56 2.17
C ALA A 85 -5.61 12.89 3.14
N PHE A 86 -4.98 11.86 3.72
CA PHE A 86 -3.81 12.04 4.57
C PHE A 86 -2.62 12.66 3.81
N TRP A 87 -2.29 12.14 2.63
CA TRP A 87 -1.18 12.65 1.83
C TRP A 87 -1.44 14.04 1.27
N ASP A 88 -2.66 14.33 0.84
CA ASP A 88 -3.06 15.66 0.37
C ASP A 88 -2.95 16.69 1.50
N ALA A 89 -3.45 16.35 2.69
CA ALA A 89 -3.36 17.23 3.86
C ALA A 89 -1.90 17.45 4.30
N LEU A 90 -1.05 16.41 4.26
CA LEU A 90 0.37 16.54 4.55
C LEU A 90 1.07 17.42 3.50
N HIS A 91 0.77 17.23 2.22
CA HIS A 91 1.32 18.02 1.13
C HIS A 91 0.95 19.51 1.27
N GLY A 92 -0.30 19.83 1.57
CA GLY A 92 -0.74 21.20 1.81
C GLY A 92 -0.01 21.85 3.00
N ARG A 93 0.18 21.09 4.09
CA ARG A 93 0.95 21.57 5.26
C ARG A 93 2.43 21.84 4.96
N ILE A 94 3.04 21.10 4.04
CA ILE A 94 4.46 21.28 3.69
C ILE A 94 4.63 22.41 2.66
N THR A 95 3.69 22.57 1.75
CA THR A 95 3.75 23.57 0.67
C THR A 95 3.11 24.91 1.05
N GLY A 96 2.35 24.96 2.14
CA GLY A 96 1.63 26.17 2.59
C GLY A 96 0.40 26.51 1.74
N VAL A 97 -0.11 25.53 0.97
CA VAL A 97 -1.32 25.61 0.14
C VAL A 97 -2.44 24.82 0.79
#